data_AF-A0A853DWQ4-F1
#
_entry.id   AF-A0A853DWQ4-F1
#
_cell.length_a   1.000
_cell.length_b   1.000
_cell.length_c   1.000
_cell.angle_alpha   90.00
_cell.angle_beta   90.00
_cell.angle_gamma   90.00
#
_symmetry.space_group_name_H-M   'P 1'
#
loop_
_entity.id
_entity.type
_entity.pdbx_description
1 polymer ?
#
loop_
_entity_poly.entity_id
_entity_poly.type
_entity_poly.pdbx_seq_one_letter_code
_entity_poly.pdbx_strand_id
1 'polypeptide(L)' 'MSTESVEPGHGHSPAAWTAVIIMLVAFAIGAVAFFFDAPVIVWAAAGLAVVGLIVGWIMKRAGYGVGGSKYTPKGH' A
#
# COMPACT_ATOMS: atom_id res chain seq x y z
N MET A 1 -2.02 -32.48 18.03
CA MET A 1 -2.62 -31.26 17.46
C MET A 1 -1.51 -30.22 17.49
N SER A 2 -0.76 -30.10 16.40
CA SER A 2 0.24 -29.05 16.25
C SER A 2 -0.53 -27.73 16.27
N THR A 3 -0.24 -26.86 17.21
CA THR A 3 -0.75 -25.50 17.18
C THR A 3 -0.08 -24.82 15.99
N GLU A 4 -0.70 -24.89 14.82
CA GLU A 4 -0.40 -23.99 13.70
C GLU A 4 -0.58 -22.58 14.25
N SER A 5 0.52 -21.96 14.64
CA SER A 5 0.56 -20.55 14.98
C SER A 5 0.19 -19.81 13.71
N VAL A 6 -1.05 -19.34 13.61
CA VAL A 6 -1.45 -18.31 12.64
C VAL A 6 -0.52 -17.14 12.90
N GLU A 7 0.60 -17.09 12.19
CA GLU A 7 1.63 -16.06 12.35
C GLU A 7 0.94 -14.71 12.14
N PRO A 8 0.81 -13.87 13.18
CA PRO A 8 0.09 -12.62 13.09
C PRO A 8 0.92 -11.63 12.28
N GLY A 9 0.77 -11.70 10.96
CA GLY A 9 1.12 -10.60 10.10
C GLY A 9 2.22 -10.92 9.12
N HIS A 10 1.85 -11.01 7.86
CA HIS A 10 2.74 -10.70 6.76
C HIS A 10 1.91 -9.98 5.70
N GLY A 11 2.06 -8.66 5.54
CA GLY A 11 1.74 -7.86 4.34
C GLY A 11 0.42 -8.03 3.58
N HIS A 12 -0.51 -8.91 3.98
CA HIS A 12 -1.63 -9.41 3.18
C HIS A 12 -2.94 -8.66 3.44
N SER A 13 -2.91 -7.57 4.21
CA SER A 13 -4.11 -6.74 4.38
C SER A 13 -4.40 -5.95 3.09
N PRO A 14 -5.67 -5.83 2.66
CA PRO A 14 -6.04 -5.00 1.52
C PRO A 14 -5.53 -3.57 1.63
N ALA A 15 -5.53 -3.00 2.84
CA ALA A 15 -5.00 -1.64 3.07
C ALA A 15 -3.51 -1.51 2.69
N ALA A 16 -2.69 -2.50 3.05
CA ALA A 16 -1.27 -2.49 2.75
C ALA A 16 -1.03 -2.62 1.24
N TRP A 17 -1.69 -3.58 0.59
CA TRP A 17 -1.50 -3.83 -0.84
C TRP A 17 -2.01 -2.66 -1.71
N THR A 18 -3.12 -2.02 -1.33
CA THR A 18 -3.60 -0.80 -2.02
C THR A 18 -2.57 0.32 -1.94
N ALA A 19 -2.04 0.59 -0.75
CA ALA A 19 -1.02 1.63 -0.56
C ALA A 19 0.24 1.33 -1.38
N VAL A 20 0.70 0.07 -1.37
CA VAL A 20 1.87 -0.39 -2.13
C VAL A 20 1.66 -0.22 -3.63
N ILE A 21 0.53 -0.64 -4.20
CA ILE A 21 0.25 -0.48 -5.64
C ILE A 21 0.30 1.00 -6.02
N ILE A 22 -0.36 1.88 -5.26
CA ILE A 22 -0.39 3.31 -5.56
C ILE A 22 1.03 3.88 -5.55
N MET A 23 1.83 3.52 -4.55
CA MET A 23 3.22 3.97 -4.45
C MET A 23 4.09 3.42 -5.59
N LEU A 24 3.95 2.14 -5.95
CA LEU A 24 4.68 1.55 -7.08
C LEU A 24 4.36 2.24 -8.40
N VAL A 25 3.09 2.55 -8.65
CA VAL A 25 2.67 3.32 -9.83
C VAL A 25 3.27 4.72 -9.80
N ALA A 26 3.23 5.39 -8.65
CA ALA A 26 3.84 6.71 -8.48
C ALA A 26 5.35 6.69 -8.77
N PHE A 27 6.09 5.73 -8.22
CA PHE A 27 7.52 5.61 -8.47
C PHE A 27 7.84 5.22 -9.92
N ALA A 28 7.03 4.37 -10.56
CA ALA A 28 7.20 4.05 -11.97
C ALA A 28 7.01 5.30 -12.86
N ILE A 29 5.95 6.08 -12.61
CA ILE A 29 5.73 7.36 -13.31
C ILE A 29 6.88 8.33 -13.05
N GLY A 30 7.29 8.47 -11.79
CA GLY A 30 8.38 9.37 -11.40
C GLY A 30 9.72 9.00 -12.05
N ALA A 31 10.05 7.71 -12.12
CA ALA A 31 11.27 7.24 -12.79
C ALA A 31 11.26 7.54 -14.29
N VAL A 32 10.15 7.27 -14.98
CA VAL A 32 10.01 7.60 -16.41
C VAL A 32 10.05 9.11 -16.64
N ALA A 33 9.37 9.90 -15.82
CA ALA A 33 9.37 11.36 -15.92
C ALA A 33 10.75 11.97 -15.66
N PHE A 34 11.51 11.42 -14.71
CA PHE A 34 12.88 11.84 -14.43
C PHE A 34 13.81 11.55 -15.61
N PHE A 35 13.65 10.40 -16.27
CA PHE A 35 14.41 10.06 -17.47
C PHE A 35 14.19 11.06 -18.63
N PHE A 36 12.98 11.59 -18.76
CA PHE A 36 12.63 12.58 -19.80
C PHE A 36 12.83 14.05 -19.36
N ASP A 37 13.47 14.32 -18.22
CA ASP A 37 13.66 15.66 -17.66
C ASP A 37 12.34 16.46 -17.55
N ALA A 38 11.28 15.80 -17.06
CA ALA A 38 9.96 16.37 -16.90
C ALA A 38 9.66 16.69 -15.41
N PRO A 39 10.20 17.78 -14.83
CA PRO A 39 10.17 18.03 -13.38
C PRO A 39 8.74 18.19 -12.82
N VAL A 40 7.82 18.76 -13.60
CA VAL A 40 6.41 18.90 -13.18
C VAL A 40 5.77 17.54 -12.92
N ILE A 41 6.03 16.55 -13.77
CA ILE A 41 5.48 15.20 -13.64
C ILE A 41 6.16 14.47 -12.47
N VAL A 42 7.45 14.70 -12.22
CA VAL A 42 8.16 14.15 -11.05
C VAL A 42 7.51 14.63 -9.75
N TRP A 43 7.20 15.94 -9.63
CA TRP A 43 6.51 16.47 -8.45
C TRP A 43 5.08 15.96 -8.33
N ALA A 44 4.36 15.80 -9.44
CA ALA A 44 3.03 15.18 -9.44
C ALA A 44 3.10 13.71 -8.97
N ALA A 45 4.10 12.94 -9.41
CA ALA A 45 4.33 11.58 -8.97
C ALA A 45 4.69 11.50 -7.47
N ALA A 46 5.50 12.43 -6.97
CA ALA A 46 5.78 12.54 -5.54
C ALA A 46 4.49 12.81 -4.73
N GLY A 47 3.62 13.70 -5.23
CA GLY A 47 2.29 13.92 -4.66
C GLY A 47 1.43 12.65 -4.65
N LEU A 48 1.44 11.88 -5.75
CA LEU A 48 0.72 10.61 -5.84
C LEU A 48 1.23 9.57 -4.84
N ALA A 49 2.54 9.51 -4.59
CA ALA A 49 3.10 8.63 -3.56
C ALA A 49 2.58 8.99 -2.16
N VAL A 50 2.49 10.29 -1.84
CA VAL A 50 1.88 10.77 -0.58
C VAL A 50 0.39 10.40 -0.51
N VAL A 51 -0.35 10.50 -1.62
CA VAL A 51 -1.74 10.02 -1.68
C VAL A 51 -1.83 8.53 -1.36
N GLY A 52 -0.90 7.70 -1.84
CA GLY A 52 -0.83 6.27 -1.48
C GLY A 52 -0.71 6.02 0.03
N LEU A 53 0.10 6.82 0.72
CA LEU A 53 0.21 6.76 2.18
C LEU A 53 -1.10 7.16 2.89
N ILE A 54 -1.74 8.23 2.41
CA ILE A 54 -3.01 8.71 2.97
C ILE A 54 -4.10 7.65 2.78
N VAL A 55 -4.22 7.06 1.60
CA VAL A 55 -5.19 5.98 1.31
C VAL A 55 -4.95 4.78 2.22
N GLY A 56 -3.71 4.31 2.34
CA GLY A 56 -3.36 3.20 3.23
C GLY A 56 -3.74 3.47 4.69
N TRP A 57 -3.50 4.69 5.16
CA TRP A 57 -3.86 5.11 6.52
C TRP A 57 -5.38 5.18 6.74
N ILE A 58 -6.13 5.73 5.79
CA ILE A 58 -7.61 5.76 5.84
C ILE A 58 -8.16 4.32 5.86
N MET A 59 -7.67 3.46 4.98
CA MET A 59 -8.10 2.06 4.90
C MET A 59 -7.78 1.27 6.19
N LYS A 60 -6.62 1.52 6.79
CA LYS A 60 -6.27 0.95 8.09
C LYS A 60 -7.30 1.36 9.16
N ARG A 61 -7.67 2.64 9.21
CA ARG A 61 -8.70 3.15 10.15
C ARG A 61 -10.10 2.61 9.86
N ALA A 62 -10.42 2.36 8.60
CA ALA A 62 -11.67 1.72 8.19
C ALA A 62 -11.73 0.20 8.50
N GLY A 63 -10.67 -0.38 9.09
CA GLY A 63 -10.65 -1.77 9.50
C GLY A 63 -10.20 -2.76 8.41
N TYR A 64 -9.65 -2.26 7.29
CA TYR A 64 -9.05 -3.09 6.23
C TYR A 64 -7.55 -3.35 6.44
N GLY A 65 -6.97 -2.83 7.53
CA GLY A 65 -5.61 -3.13 7.95
C GLY A 65 -5.50 -4.49 8.67
N VAL A 66 -4.27 -4.93 8.90
CA VAL A 66 -3.98 -6.13 9.71
C VAL A 66 -4.67 -6.01 11.08
N GLY A 67 -5.44 -7.03 11.46
CA GLY A 67 -6.20 -7.05 12.72
C GLY A 67 -7.46 -6.15 12.74
N GLY A 68 -7.86 -5.58 11.59
CA GLY A 68 -9.07 -4.76 11.51
C GLY A 68 -10.34 -5.61 11.49
N SER A 69 -11.46 -5.03 11.97
CA SER A 69 -12.77 -5.71 12.08
C SER A 69 -13.39 -6.13 10.75
N LYS A 70 -12.86 -5.63 9.62
CA LYS A 70 -13.29 -5.97 8.26
C LYS A 70 -12.29 -6.85 7.51
N TYR A 71 -11.17 -7.20 8.14
CA TYR A 71 -10.16 -8.08 7.58
C TYR A 71 -10.30 -9.47 8.20
N THR A 72 -10.80 -10.44 7.42
CA THR A 72 -10.72 -11.87 7.77
C THR A 72 -9.41 -12.42 7.24
N PRO A 73 -8.45 -12.83 8.09
CA PRO A 73 -7.27 -13.54 7.63
C PRO A 73 -7.73 -14.82 6.94
N LYS A 74 -7.33 -15.03 5.68
CA LYS A 74 -7.48 -16.35 5.06
C LYS A 74 -6.40 -17.25 5.67
N GLY A 75 -6.81 -18.28 6.41
CA GLY A 75 -5.92 -19.35 6.83
C GLY A 75 -5.39 -20.07 5.58
N HIS A 76 -4.08 -20.28 5.54
CA HIS A 76 -3.42 -21.18 4.61
C HIS A 76 -3.24 -22.54 5.29
#